data_AF-A0A352MXT0-F1
#
_entry.id   AF-A0A352MXT0-F1
#
_cell.length_a   1.000
_cell.length_b   1.000
_cell.length_c   1.000
_cell.angle_alpha   90.00
_cell.angle_beta   90.00
_cell.angle_gamma   90.00
#
_symmetry.space_group_name_H-M   'P 1'
#
loop_
_entity.id
_entity.type
_entity.pdbx_description
1 polymer ?
#
loop_
_entity_poly.entity_id
_entity_poly.type
_entity_poly.pdbx_seq_one_letter_code
_entity_poly.pdbx_strand_id
1 'polypeptide(L)'
;MLLGFCMLLRKHLIGSKIRKIYTNGLERIVIFELECYNELNDLVNKKLVLELMGKHSNIILVNENNRIIDSLRHLDTYSKSYRNILPAHEYVFPKSEKSDFYNIKSFEEFYSIVNNDYKNIVEAVTSNFNGISNFFIETSIKILGINSLINSENCLKLYNYLKNILNSIGTSNLTCKNFDNNYAIVLENNNTPLQVNFFIDDFYYQKETDNIFIEYRTNLSKLVLFTLKKVTQKLSNINILFVFQFFE
;
A
#
# COMPACT_ATOMS: atom_id res chain seq x y z
N MET A 1 2.71 -20.05 8.05
CA MET A 1 2.97 -19.31 6.79
C MET A 1 4.07 -18.27 6.96
N LEU A 2 3.93 -17.27 7.85
CA LEU A 2 4.96 -16.23 8.06
C LEU A 2 6.35 -16.76 8.48
N LEU A 3 6.41 -17.70 9.44
CA LEU A 3 7.69 -18.26 9.90
C LEU A 3 8.43 -19.03 8.79
N GLY A 4 7.71 -19.79 7.97
CA GLY A 4 8.29 -20.58 6.88
C GLY A 4 8.94 -19.70 5.81
N PHE A 5 8.22 -18.68 5.36
CA PHE A 5 8.75 -17.74 4.37
C PHE A 5 9.96 -16.95 4.90
N CYS A 6 9.94 -16.52 6.16
CA CYS A 6 11.08 -15.85 6.79
C CYS A 6 12.34 -16.76 6.84
N MET A 7 12.20 -18.04 7.20
CA MET A 7 13.32 -18.98 7.19
C MET A 7 13.85 -19.23 5.78
N LEU A 8 12.98 -19.27 4.77
CA LEU A 8 13.37 -19.37 3.37
C LEU A 8 14.14 -18.13 2.89
N LEU A 9 13.66 -16.92 3.22
CA LEU A 9 14.40 -15.68 2.93
C LEU A 9 15.77 -15.72 3.60
N ARG A 10 15.86 -16.16 4.87
CA ARG A 10 17.15 -16.32 5.55
C ARG A 10 18.09 -17.26 4.81
N LYS A 11 17.62 -18.44 4.40
CA LYS A 11 18.42 -19.41 3.62
C LYS A 11 18.98 -18.79 2.34
N HIS A 12 18.21 -17.94 1.68
CA HIS A 12 18.57 -17.44 0.34
C HIS A 12 19.21 -16.05 0.31
N LEU A 13 19.00 -15.22 1.33
CA LEU A 13 19.33 -13.81 1.34
C LEU A 13 20.34 -13.38 2.42
N ILE A 14 20.64 -14.23 3.41
CA ILE A 14 21.69 -13.92 4.40
C ILE A 14 23.04 -13.80 3.68
N GLY A 15 23.76 -12.71 3.94
CA GLY A 15 25.05 -12.43 3.31
C GLY A 15 24.95 -11.88 1.88
N SER A 16 23.74 -11.72 1.34
CA SER A 16 23.54 -11.14 0.01
C SER A 16 23.86 -9.65 -0.03
N LYS A 17 24.41 -9.19 -1.15
CA LYS A 17 24.66 -7.78 -1.42
C LYS A 17 23.52 -7.19 -2.25
N ILE A 18 23.01 -6.03 -1.84
CA ILE A 18 22.05 -5.27 -2.66
C ILE A 18 22.81 -4.64 -3.82
N ARG A 19 22.47 -5.02 -5.05
CA ARG A 19 23.05 -4.46 -6.28
C ARG A 19 22.30 -3.21 -6.72
N LYS A 20 20.97 -3.28 -6.72
CA LYS A 20 20.10 -2.19 -7.19
C LYS A 20 18.75 -2.28 -6.50
N ILE A 21 18.16 -1.12 -6.25
CA ILE A 21 16.76 -0.98 -5.86
C ILE A 21 16.09 -0.13 -6.93
N TYR A 22 14.99 -0.59 -7.49
CA TYR A 22 14.26 0.17 -8.52
C TYR A 22 12.76 -0.16 -8.49
N THR A 23 12.00 0.72 -9.12
CA THR A 23 10.58 0.51 -9.45
C THR A 23 10.43 0.44 -10.97
N ASN A 24 9.35 -0.17 -11.44
CA ASN A 24 8.97 -0.11 -12.84
C ASN A 24 7.94 1.01 -13.02
N GLY A 25 8.41 2.19 -13.41
CA GLY A 25 7.53 3.33 -13.60
C GLY A 25 6.95 3.89 -12.30
N LEU A 26 5.70 4.33 -12.34
CA LEU A 26 4.94 4.74 -11.14
C LEU A 26 4.15 3.60 -10.47
N GLU A 27 4.38 2.35 -10.85
CA GLU A 27 3.75 1.22 -10.18
C GLU A 27 4.22 1.09 -8.72
N ARG A 28 3.33 0.58 -7.86
CA ARG A 28 3.61 0.37 -6.43
C ARG A 28 4.35 -0.95 -6.20
N ILE A 29 5.45 -1.14 -6.93
CA ILE A 29 6.24 -2.37 -6.92
C ILE A 29 7.71 -2.00 -6.77
N VAL A 30 8.34 -2.45 -5.69
CA VAL A 30 9.77 -2.23 -5.45
C VAL A 30 10.52 -3.52 -5.67
N ILE A 31 11.60 -3.45 -6.45
CA ILE A 31 12.43 -4.61 -6.79
C ILE A 31 13.82 -4.37 -6.23
N PHE A 32 14.25 -5.29 -5.38
CA PHE A 32 15.61 -5.39 -4.90
C PHE A 32 16.32 -6.45 -5.72
N GLU A 33 17.34 -6.05 -6.48
CA GLU A 33 18.29 -6.97 -7.08
C GLU A 33 19.39 -7.29 -6.08
N LEU A 34 19.55 -8.58 -5.82
CA LEU A 34 20.42 -9.12 -4.81
C LEU A 34 21.43 -10.06 -5.49
N GLU A 35 22.69 -9.88 -5.15
CA GLU A 35 23.78 -10.74 -5.55
C GLU A 35 24.15 -11.64 -4.36
N CYS A 36 24.20 -12.95 -4.56
CA CYS A 36 24.52 -13.90 -3.50
C CYS A 36 25.28 -15.12 -4.00
N TYR A 37 25.78 -15.93 -3.08
CA TYR A 37 26.45 -17.18 -3.39
C TYR A 37 25.48 -18.35 -3.17
N ASN A 38 25.49 -19.31 -4.09
CA ASN A 38 24.75 -20.56 -3.92
C ASN A 38 25.52 -21.54 -3.02
N GLU A 39 24.97 -22.74 -2.79
CA GLU A 39 25.60 -23.78 -1.96
C GLU A 39 26.92 -24.32 -2.55
N LEU A 40 27.15 -24.12 -3.85
CA LEU A 40 28.38 -24.48 -4.58
C LEU A 40 29.38 -23.31 -4.64
N ASN A 41 29.09 -22.20 -3.95
CA ASN A 41 29.88 -20.98 -3.94
C ASN A 41 29.98 -20.27 -5.30
N ASP A 42 29.03 -20.50 -6.20
CA ASP A 42 28.87 -19.73 -7.43
C ASP A 42 28.06 -18.45 -7.15
N LEU A 43 28.41 -17.39 -7.85
CA LEU A 43 27.70 -16.11 -7.81
C LEU A 43 26.37 -16.22 -8.58
N VAL A 44 25.26 -15.94 -7.90
CA VAL A 44 23.90 -15.98 -8.45
C VAL A 44 23.14 -14.70 -8.16
N ASN A 45 22.24 -14.32 -9.08
CA ASN A 45 21.38 -13.16 -8.92
C ASN A 45 19.97 -13.57 -8.50
N LYS A 46 19.39 -12.81 -7.57
CA LYS A 46 18.00 -12.97 -7.14
C LYS A 46 17.29 -11.63 -7.12
N LYS A 47 15.97 -11.67 -7.18
CA LYS A 47 15.11 -10.49 -7.03
C LYS A 47 14.16 -10.70 -5.87
N LEU A 48 14.11 -9.73 -4.96
CA LEU A 48 13.05 -9.63 -3.96
C LEU A 48 12.07 -8.55 -4.43
N VAL A 49 10.86 -8.97 -4.78
CA VAL A 49 9.81 -8.11 -5.32
C VAL A 49 8.79 -7.83 -4.22
N LEU A 50 8.57 -6.56 -3.92
CA LEU A 50 7.59 -6.09 -2.95
C LEU A 50 6.45 -5.39 -3.70
N GLU A 51 5.26 -5.96 -3.61
CA GLU A 51 4.05 -5.40 -4.20
C GLU A 51 3.23 -4.72 -3.11
N LEU A 52 3.01 -3.41 -3.22
CA LEU A 52 2.35 -2.59 -2.21
C LEU A 52 0.93 -2.20 -2.68
N MET A 53 0.02 -3.18 -2.65
CA MET A 53 -1.35 -3.07 -3.15
C MET A 53 -2.42 -3.21 -2.06
N GLY A 54 -2.09 -2.86 -0.81
CA GLY A 54 -2.98 -2.94 0.35
C GLY A 54 -3.32 -4.38 0.71
N LYS A 55 -4.60 -4.78 0.60
CA LYS A 55 -5.01 -6.16 0.91
C LYS A 55 -4.40 -7.21 -0.02
N HIS A 56 -3.92 -6.80 -1.19
CA HIS A 56 -3.25 -7.66 -2.17
C HIS A 56 -1.73 -7.56 -2.13
N SER A 57 -1.16 -6.84 -1.15
CA SER A 57 0.29 -6.74 -1.02
C SER A 57 0.94 -8.12 -0.84
N ASN A 58 2.13 -8.27 -1.42
CA ASN A 58 2.90 -9.51 -1.39
C ASN A 58 4.39 -9.23 -1.37
N ILE A 59 5.17 -10.21 -0.91
CA ILE A 59 6.62 -10.22 -0.98
C ILE A 59 7.00 -11.52 -1.67
N ILE A 60 7.75 -11.43 -2.77
CA ILE A 60 8.00 -12.54 -3.68
C ILE A 60 9.50 -12.63 -3.92
N LEU A 61 10.08 -13.80 -3.65
CA LEU A 61 11.48 -14.08 -3.96
C LEU A 61 11.56 -14.80 -5.30
N VAL A 62 12.38 -14.28 -6.20
CA VAL A 62 12.51 -14.76 -7.58
C VAL A 62 13.99 -15.07 -7.86
N ASN A 63 14.25 -16.15 -8.60
CA ASN A 63 15.60 -16.53 -9.04
C ASN A 63 16.04 -15.76 -10.30
N GLU A 64 17.26 -16.03 -10.77
CA GLU A 64 17.84 -15.43 -11.98
C GLU A 64 17.05 -15.71 -13.26
N ASN A 65 16.35 -16.84 -13.32
CA ASN A 65 15.52 -17.25 -14.44
C ASN A 65 14.09 -16.68 -14.38
N ASN A 66 13.88 -15.64 -13.56
CA ASN A 66 12.57 -15.03 -13.31
C ASN A 66 11.50 -16.01 -12.79
N ARG A 67 11.91 -17.10 -12.13
CA ARG A 67 11.00 -18.08 -11.50
C ARG A 67 10.90 -17.83 -10.01
N ILE A 68 9.68 -17.90 -9.50
CA ILE A 68 9.35 -17.73 -8.09
C ILE A 68 10.00 -18.86 -7.30
N ILE A 69 10.85 -18.50 -6.34
CA ILE A 69 11.35 -19.43 -5.32
C ILE A 69 10.21 -19.65 -4.31
N ASP A 70 9.69 -18.56 -3.75
CA ASP A 70 8.52 -18.57 -2.87
C ASP A 70 7.94 -17.16 -2.70
N SER A 71 6.78 -17.03 -2.04
CA SER A 71 6.17 -15.75 -1.67
C SER A 71 5.52 -15.78 -0.29
N LEU A 72 5.28 -14.60 0.29
CA LEU A 72 4.56 -14.44 1.54
C LEU A 72 3.11 -14.95 1.44
N ARG A 73 2.48 -14.73 0.28
CA ARG A 73 1.13 -15.17 -0.03
C ARG A 73 1.14 -15.92 -1.36
N HIS A 74 0.70 -17.17 -1.31
CA HIS A 74 0.44 -17.97 -2.51
C HIS A 74 -0.87 -17.55 -3.16
N LEU A 75 -0.84 -17.35 -4.46
CA LEU A 75 -2.02 -17.02 -5.25
C LEU A 75 -2.15 -18.03 -6.38
N ASP A 76 -3.37 -18.54 -6.56
CA ASP A 76 -3.66 -19.54 -7.58
C ASP A 76 -4.83 -19.07 -8.44
N THR A 77 -4.70 -19.21 -9.76
CA THR A 77 -5.78 -18.97 -10.73
C THR A 77 -7.03 -19.80 -10.45
N TYR A 78 -6.89 -21.03 -9.92
CA TYR A 78 -8.05 -21.83 -9.49
C TYR A 78 -8.83 -21.16 -8.35
N SER A 79 -8.19 -20.27 -7.59
CA SER A 79 -8.79 -19.48 -6.50
C SER A 79 -9.27 -18.08 -6.93
N LYS A 80 -9.48 -17.86 -8.23
CA LYS A 80 -9.89 -16.57 -8.85
C LYS A 80 -8.82 -15.46 -8.83
N SER A 81 -7.54 -15.82 -8.69
CA SER A 81 -6.44 -14.88 -8.95
C SER A 81 -6.24 -14.71 -10.46
N TYR A 82 -5.82 -13.52 -10.91
CA TYR A 82 -5.52 -13.26 -12.32
C TYR A 82 -4.18 -13.86 -12.79
N ARG A 83 -3.32 -14.24 -11.84
CA ARG A 83 -2.02 -14.87 -12.10
C ARG A 83 -1.66 -15.86 -10.98
N ASN A 84 -0.78 -16.80 -11.31
CA ASN A 84 -0.21 -17.74 -10.37
C ASN A 84 1.02 -17.12 -9.69
N ILE A 85 1.01 -17.05 -8.37
CA ILE A 85 2.17 -16.75 -7.53
C ILE A 85 2.40 -17.97 -6.66
N LEU A 86 3.13 -18.93 -7.23
CA LEU A 86 3.46 -20.22 -6.63
C LEU A 86 4.92 -20.57 -6.94
N PRO A 87 5.58 -21.39 -6.11
CA PRO A 87 6.94 -21.87 -6.39
C PRO A 87 7.08 -22.46 -7.81
N ALA A 88 8.26 -22.29 -8.39
CA ALA A 88 8.67 -22.72 -9.73
C ALA A 88 7.94 -22.09 -10.94
N HIS A 89 6.88 -21.30 -10.70
CA HIS A 89 6.21 -20.54 -11.75
C HIS A 89 7.00 -19.29 -12.13
N GLU A 90 6.83 -18.82 -13.35
CA GLU A 90 7.41 -17.55 -13.80
C GLU A 90 6.73 -16.37 -13.10
N TYR A 91 7.51 -15.40 -12.63
CA TYR A 91 6.98 -14.17 -12.08
C TYR A 91 6.55 -13.22 -13.21
N VAL A 92 5.27 -12.85 -13.19
CA VAL A 92 4.70 -11.86 -14.12
C VAL A 92 4.15 -10.70 -13.30
N PHE A 93 4.45 -9.47 -13.70
CA PHE A 93 3.92 -8.27 -13.05
C PHE A 93 2.39 -8.22 -13.03
N PRO A 94 1.78 -7.50 -12.09
CA PRO A 94 0.37 -7.15 -12.16
C PRO A 94 0.04 -6.46 -13.48
N LYS A 95 -1.07 -6.85 -14.12
CA LYS A 95 -1.58 -6.13 -15.28
C LYS A 95 -2.19 -4.80 -14.81
N SER A 96 -1.81 -3.72 -15.48
CA SER A 96 -2.37 -2.38 -15.28
C SER A 96 -2.91 -1.91 -16.63
N GLU A 97 -4.18 -1.52 -16.66
CA GLU A 97 -4.79 -0.86 -17.83
C GLU A 97 -4.48 0.64 -17.86
N LYS A 98 -3.90 1.15 -16.76
CA LYS A 98 -3.60 2.56 -16.57
C LYS A 98 -2.28 2.92 -17.22
N SER A 99 -2.21 4.13 -17.73
CA SER A 99 -1.00 4.71 -18.31
C SER A 99 -0.02 5.12 -17.21
N ASP A 100 1.28 5.01 -17.51
CA ASP A 100 2.31 5.61 -16.67
C ASP A 100 2.49 7.08 -17.04
N PHE A 101 2.44 7.97 -16.05
CA PHE A 101 2.63 9.39 -16.27
C PHE A 101 4.04 9.73 -16.79
N TYR A 102 5.07 8.92 -16.49
CA TYR A 102 6.41 9.12 -17.06
C TYR A 102 6.44 9.02 -18.59
N ASN A 103 5.48 8.32 -19.19
CA ASN A 103 5.41 8.16 -20.64
C ASN A 103 4.76 9.37 -21.34
N ILE A 104 4.09 10.26 -20.60
CA ILE A 104 3.38 11.41 -21.14
C ILE A 104 4.35 12.54 -21.46
N LYS A 105 4.46 12.88 -22.74
CA LYS A 105 5.49 13.82 -23.23
C LYS A 105 5.03 15.26 -23.26
N SER A 106 3.74 15.50 -23.50
CA SER A 106 3.18 16.84 -23.67
C SER A 106 1.87 17.05 -22.91
N PHE A 107 1.49 18.31 -22.77
CA PHE A 107 0.22 18.68 -22.15
C PHE A 107 -0.98 18.23 -23.00
N GLU A 108 -0.86 18.27 -24.33
CA GLU A 108 -1.94 17.87 -25.25
C GLU A 108 -2.27 16.38 -25.11
N GLU A 109 -1.24 15.55 -24.94
CA GLU A 109 -1.38 14.11 -24.67
C GLU A 109 -2.05 13.87 -23.30
N PHE A 110 -1.61 14.58 -22.26
CA PHE A 110 -2.26 14.53 -20.94
C PHE A 110 -3.74 14.94 -21.01
N TYR A 111 -4.02 16.06 -21.68
CA TYR A 111 -5.35 16.64 -21.76
C TYR A 111 -6.30 15.74 -22.55
N SER A 112 -5.86 15.10 -23.64
CA SER A 112 -6.71 14.19 -24.41
C SER A 112 -7.13 12.94 -23.62
N ILE A 113 -6.27 12.44 -22.73
CA ILE A 113 -6.58 11.31 -21.83
C ILE A 113 -7.58 11.73 -20.74
N VAL A 114 -7.39 12.91 -20.16
CA VAL A 114 -8.20 13.41 -19.02
C VAL A 114 -9.53 14.00 -19.46
N ASN A 115 -9.60 14.58 -20.66
CA ASN A 115 -10.79 15.22 -21.23
C ASN A 115 -11.73 14.19 -21.89
N ASN A 116 -12.06 13.13 -21.16
CA ASN A 116 -13.13 12.19 -21.47
C ASN A 116 -14.27 12.35 -20.45
N ASP A 117 -15.38 11.64 -20.62
CA ASP A 117 -16.62 11.72 -19.81
C ASP A 117 -16.41 11.30 -18.33
N TYR A 118 -15.66 12.10 -17.58
CA TYR A 118 -15.43 11.99 -16.13
C TYR A 118 -16.10 13.15 -15.40
N LYS A 119 -16.45 12.97 -14.13
CA LYS A 119 -17.15 14.02 -13.36
C LYS A 119 -16.23 15.17 -12.98
N ASN A 120 -14.96 14.90 -12.75
CA ASN A 120 -13.97 15.88 -12.31
C ASN A 120 -12.53 15.43 -12.61
N ILE A 121 -11.58 16.35 -12.49
CA ILE A 121 -10.15 16.10 -12.75
C ILE A 121 -9.58 15.00 -11.84
N VAL A 122 -10.03 14.91 -10.58
CA VAL A 122 -9.55 13.90 -9.62
C VAL A 122 -9.85 12.50 -10.14
N GLU A 123 -11.11 12.24 -10.49
CA GLU A 123 -11.58 10.96 -11.04
C GLU A 123 -10.91 10.64 -12.37
N ALA A 124 -10.77 11.62 -13.25
CA ALA A 124 -10.14 11.44 -14.56
C ALA A 124 -8.66 11.02 -14.43
N VAL A 125 -7.89 11.71 -13.58
CA VAL A 125 -6.47 11.39 -13.39
C VAL A 125 -6.30 10.03 -12.72
N THR A 126 -7.06 9.74 -11.67
CA THR A 126 -6.86 8.52 -10.89
C THR A 126 -7.39 7.28 -11.59
N SER A 127 -8.35 7.43 -12.51
CA SER A 127 -8.82 6.34 -13.36
C SER A 127 -7.82 6.00 -14.45
N ASN A 128 -7.14 7.00 -15.02
CA ASN A 128 -6.28 6.81 -16.19
C ASN A 128 -4.80 6.56 -15.87
N PHE A 129 -4.28 7.08 -14.75
CA PHE A 129 -2.85 6.99 -14.42
C PHE A 129 -2.59 6.04 -13.24
N ASN A 130 -1.53 5.25 -13.34
CA ASN A 130 -1.04 4.42 -12.24
C ASN A 130 -0.25 5.27 -11.23
N GLY A 131 -0.03 4.73 -10.02
CA GLY A 131 0.80 5.36 -8.98
C GLY A 131 0.27 6.65 -8.34
N ILE A 132 -0.79 7.25 -8.88
CA ILE A 132 -1.37 8.51 -8.41
C ILE A 132 -2.61 8.22 -7.56
N SER A 133 -2.65 8.71 -6.33
CA SER A 133 -3.79 8.54 -5.42
C SER A 133 -4.80 9.68 -5.52
N ASN A 134 -6.09 9.41 -5.25
CA ASN A 134 -7.13 10.44 -5.20
C ASN A 134 -6.75 11.56 -4.23
N PHE A 135 -6.31 11.18 -3.03
CA PHE A 135 -5.91 12.11 -1.97
C PHE A 135 -4.78 13.05 -2.42
N PHE A 136 -3.79 12.53 -3.15
CA PHE A 136 -2.70 13.34 -3.67
C PHE A 136 -3.18 14.37 -4.69
N ILE A 137 -4.14 14.03 -5.56
CA ILE A 137 -4.70 15.01 -6.51
C ILE A 137 -5.60 16.03 -5.82
N GLU A 138 -6.42 15.62 -4.85
CA GLU A 138 -7.24 16.55 -4.06
C GLU A 138 -6.38 17.57 -3.29
N THR A 139 -5.29 17.11 -2.68
CA THR A 139 -4.33 17.99 -2.01
C THR A 139 -3.60 18.90 -3.00
N SER A 140 -3.19 18.37 -4.17
CA SER A 140 -2.58 19.17 -5.24
C SER A 140 -3.50 20.29 -5.74
N ILE A 141 -4.78 19.98 -5.96
CA ILE A 141 -5.81 20.96 -6.36
C ILE A 141 -5.97 22.06 -5.30
N LYS A 142 -6.03 21.68 -4.02
CA LYS A 142 -6.09 22.64 -2.90
C LYS A 142 -4.86 23.55 -2.86
N ILE A 143 -3.66 22.99 -3.03
CA ILE A 143 -2.39 23.74 -3.02
C ILE A 143 -2.32 24.73 -4.20
N LEU A 144 -2.78 24.31 -5.38
CA LEU A 144 -2.79 25.15 -6.58
C LEU A 144 -3.92 26.19 -6.59
N GLY A 145 -4.89 26.10 -5.68
CA GLY A 145 -6.06 26.97 -5.65
C GLY A 145 -6.97 26.83 -6.88
N ILE A 146 -6.97 25.67 -7.53
CA ILE A 146 -7.81 25.38 -8.69
C ILE A 146 -9.12 24.70 -8.29
N ASN A 147 -10.14 24.80 -9.13
CA ASN A 147 -11.37 24.02 -8.95
C ASN A 147 -11.23 22.62 -9.59
N SER A 148 -12.15 21.71 -9.25
CA SER A 148 -12.11 20.32 -9.72
C SER A 148 -12.70 20.11 -11.13
N LEU A 149 -13.13 21.18 -11.81
CA LEU A 149 -13.74 21.11 -13.15
C LEU A 149 -12.67 20.84 -14.20
N ILE A 150 -12.98 19.98 -15.17
CA ILE A 150 -12.11 19.66 -16.28
C ILE A 150 -12.13 20.83 -17.28
N ASN A 151 -11.06 21.61 -17.30
CA ASN A 151 -10.81 22.64 -18.31
C ASN A 151 -9.31 22.69 -18.63
N SER A 152 -8.95 23.32 -19.75
CA SER A 152 -7.56 23.36 -20.21
C SER A 152 -6.63 24.05 -19.20
N GLU A 153 -7.08 25.13 -18.56
CA GLU A 153 -6.26 25.89 -17.61
C GLU A 153 -5.91 25.09 -16.35
N ASN A 154 -6.91 24.46 -15.70
CA ASN A 154 -6.73 23.65 -14.51
C ASN A 154 -5.88 22.41 -14.82
N CYS A 155 -6.17 21.74 -15.93
CA CYS A 155 -5.40 20.57 -16.36
C CYS A 155 -3.94 20.95 -16.63
N LEU A 156 -3.67 22.13 -17.21
CA LEU A 156 -2.30 22.59 -17.47
C LEU A 156 -1.55 22.87 -16.17
N LYS A 157 -2.19 23.55 -15.21
CA LYS A 157 -1.61 23.80 -13.87
C LYS A 157 -1.30 22.49 -13.16
N LEU A 158 -2.23 21.54 -13.17
CA LEU A 158 -2.03 20.22 -12.55
C LEU A 158 -0.94 19.41 -13.26
N TYR A 159 -0.93 19.35 -14.59
CA TYR A 159 0.09 18.66 -15.37
C TYR A 159 1.49 19.17 -15.05
N ASN A 160 1.68 20.50 -15.04
CA ASN A 160 2.96 21.11 -14.72
C ASN A 160 3.38 20.82 -13.27
N TYR A 161 2.42 20.85 -12.33
CA TYR A 161 2.68 20.51 -10.93
C TYR A 161 3.12 19.06 -10.76
N LEU A 162 2.42 18.11 -11.39
CA LEU A 162 2.78 16.69 -11.37
C LEU A 162 4.17 16.46 -11.98
N LYS A 163 4.45 17.06 -13.14
CA LYS A 163 5.75 16.97 -13.81
C LYS A 163 6.87 17.53 -12.94
N ASN A 164 6.63 18.67 -12.27
CA ASN A 164 7.59 19.26 -11.36
C ASN A 164 7.86 18.39 -10.13
N ILE A 165 6.83 17.77 -9.54
CA ILE A 165 7.01 16.81 -8.43
C ILE A 165 7.87 15.64 -8.88
N LEU A 166 7.54 15.00 -10.01
CA LEU A 166 8.27 13.83 -10.50
C LEU A 166 9.73 14.15 -10.81
N ASN A 167 10.00 15.30 -11.43
CA ASN A 167 11.36 15.75 -11.72
C ASN A 167 12.15 16.12 -10.44
N SER A 168 11.45 16.46 -9.35
CA SER A 168 12.07 16.82 -8.08
C SER A 168 12.30 15.61 -7.16
N ILE A 169 11.92 14.40 -7.57
CA ILE A 169 12.19 13.18 -6.79
C ILE A 169 13.70 12.99 -6.62
N GLY A 170 14.14 12.79 -5.38
CA GLY A 170 15.56 12.68 -5.03
C GLY A 170 16.28 14.02 -4.84
N THR A 171 15.60 15.15 -5.02
CA THR A 171 16.10 16.48 -4.69
C THR A 171 15.62 16.94 -3.30
N SER A 172 16.08 18.11 -2.86
CA SER A 172 15.65 18.74 -1.60
C SER A 172 14.41 19.63 -1.74
N ASN A 173 13.77 19.65 -2.93
CA ASN A 173 12.60 20.50 -3.21
C ASN A 173 11.27 19.80 -2.94
N LEU A 174 11.30 18.65 -2.26
CA LEU A 174 10.12 17.87 -1.91
C LEU A 174 10.04 17.70 -0.41
N THR A 175 8.82 17.91 0.11
CA THR A 175 8.51 17.74 1.53
C THR A 175 7.29 16.84 1.69
N CYS A 176 7.26 16.10 2.78
CA CYS A 176 6.11 15.31 3.18
C CYS A 176 5.31 16.13 4.19
N LYS A 177 4.06 16.49 3.86
CA LYS A 177 3.17 17.25 4.75
C LYS A 177 1.97 16.42 5.16
N ASN A 178 1.56 16.59 6.41
CA ASN A 178 0.34 15.99 6.95
C ASN A 178 -0.87 16.87 6.56
N PHE A 179 -1.90 16.23 6.02
CA PHE A 179 -3.21 16.80 5.71
C PHE A 179 -4.27 15.80 6.20
N ASP A 180 -5.08 16.19 7.20
CA ASP A 180 -6.24 15.42 7.68
C ASP A 180 -5.93 13.92 7.95
N ASN A 181 -4.88 13.64 8.74
CA ASN A 181 -4.38 12.29 9.09
C ASN A 181 -3.78 11.48 7.94
N ASN A 182 -3.51 12.09 6.79
CA ASN A 182 -2.80 11.45 5.69
C ASN A 182 -1.61 12.32 5.27
N TYR A 183 -0.67 11.73 4.55
CA TYR A 183 0.52 12.43 4.10
C TYR A 183 0.50 12.61 2.59
N ALA A 184 0.89 13.79 2.13
CA ALA A 184 1.07 14.10 0.72
C ALA A 184 2.44 14.73 0.49
N ILE A 185 3.01 14.46 -0.68
CA ILE A 185 4.26 15.08 -1.13
C ILE A 185 3.92 16.46 -1.72
N VAL A 186 4.69 17.47 -1.34
CA VAL A 186 4.49 18.85 -1.78
C VAL A 186 5.81 19.45 -2.26
N LEU A 187 5.73 20.35 -3.22
CA LEU A 187 6.88 21.16 -3.65
C LEU A 187 7.14 22.25 -2.60
N GLU A 188 8.27 22.16 -1.93
CA GLU A 188 8.76 23.17 -0.99
C GLU A 188 10.27 23.04 -0.86
N ASN A 189 10.97 24.17 -0.86
CA ASN A 189 12.43 24.19 -0.80
C ASN A 189 12.88 23.91 0.64
N ASN A 190 13.47 22.74 0.85
CA ASN A 190 14.08 22.38 2.12
C ASN A 190 15.61 22.26 1.99
N ASN A 191 16.29 22.36 3.13
CA ASN A 191 17.74 22.15 3.21
C ASN A 191 18.10 20.66 3.17
N THR A 192 17.15 19.77 3.49
CA THR A 192 17.36 18.33 3.54
C THR A 192 16.51 17.62 2.47
N PRO A 193 17.01 16.50 1.91
CA PRO A 193 16.22 15.63 1.05
C PRO A 193 14.97 15.11 1.76
N LEU A 194 14.03 14.57 0.98
CA LEU A 194 12.77 14.01 1.48
C LEU A 194 13.01 12.88 2.51
N GLN A 195 12.86 13.18 3.80
CA GLN A 195 13.04 12.22 4.92
C GLN A 195 11.73 11.49 5.25
N VAL A 196 11.21 10.68 4.32
CA VAL A 196 9.92 9.98 4.49
C VAL A 196 9.95 8.96 5.64
N ASN A 197 11.11 8.43 6.00
CA ASN A 197 11.27 7.38 7.01
C ASN A 197 10.64 7.76 8.36
N PHE A 198 10.92 8.96 8.87
CA PHE A 198 10.39 9.40 10.17
C PHE A 198 8.86 9.54 10.13
N PHE A 199 8.31 10.06 9.03
CA PHE A 199 6.86 10.17 8.87
C PHE A 199 6.16 8.81 8.83
N ILE A 200 6.77 7.81 8.19
CA ILE A 200 6.23 6.44 8.15
C ILE A 200 6.28 5.83 9.55
N ASP A 201 7.41 5.96 10.24
CA ASP A 201 7.60 5.42 11.59
C ASP A 201 6.58 6.03 12.56
N ASP A 202 6.46 7.36 12.61
CA ASP A 202 5.52 8.07 13.48
C ASP A 202 4.07 7.68 13.17
N PHE A 203 3.70 7.62 11.89
CA PHE A 203 2.33 7.29 11.47
C PHE A 203 1.94 5.87 11.83
N TYR A 204 2.77 4.87 11.50
CA TYR A 204 2.45 3.47 11.78
C TYR A 204 2.57 3.15 13.27
N TYR A 205 3.46 3.83 14.00
CA TYR A 205 3.51 3.73 15.45
C TYR A 205 2.19 4.17 16.08
N GLN A 206 1.72 5.39 15.77
CA GLN A 206 0.46 5.93 16.30
C GLN A 206 -0.72 5.02 15.94
N LYS A 207 -0.81 4.63 14.67
CA LYS A 207 -1.88 3.75 14.19
C LYS A 207 -1.89 2.39 14.91
N GLU A 208 -0.72 1.80 15.14
CA GLU A 208 -0.63 0.52 15.83
C GLU A 208 -1.01 0.65 17.31
N THR A 209 -0.55 1.72 17.99
CA THR A 209 -0.94 1.98 19.37
C THR A 209 -2.46 2.16 19.52
N ASP A 210 -3.09 2.87 18.58
CA ASP A 210 -4.55 3.06 18.57
C ASP A 210 -5.29 1.75 18.31
N ASN A 211 -4.81 0.94 17.36
CA ASN A 211 -5.41 -0.37 17.06
C ASN A 211 -5.35 -1.29 18.27
N ILE A 212 -4.19 -1.38 18.92
CA ILE A 212 -3.98 -2.18 20.13
C ILE A 212 -4.95 -1.73 21.23
N PHE A 213 -5.06 -0.42 21.46
CA PHE A 213 -5.99 0.13 22.45
C PHE A 213 -7.45 -0.22 22.12
N ILE A 214 -7.86 -0.04 20.87
CA ILE A 214 -9.22 -0.37 20.41
C ILE A 214 -9.52 -1.86 20.59
N GLU A 215 -8.56 -2.74 20.28
CA GLU A 215 -8.68 -4.17 20.46
C GLU A 215 -8.86 -4.54 21.94
N TYR A 216 -8.01 -4.02 22.83
CA TYR A 216 -8.14 -4.24 24.27
C TYR A 216 -9.48 -3.76 24.81
N ARG A 217 -9.90 -2.54 24.45
CA ARG A 217 -11.21 -1.99 24.84
C ARG A 217 -12.36 -2.89 24.39
N THR A 218 -12.29 -3.39 23.15
CA THR A 218 -13.33 -4.24 22.56
C THR A 218 -13.40 -5.58 23.26
N ASN A 219 -12.25 -6.19 23.56
CA ASN A 219 -12.17 -7.46 24.28
C ASN A 219 -12.68 -7.34 25.72
N LEU A 220 -12.33 -6.25 26.41
CA LEU A 220 -12.83 -5.95 27.76
C LEU A 220 -14.36 -5.77 27.74
N SER A 221 -14.88 -5.00 26.79
CA SER A 221 -16.33 -4.79 26.63
C SER A 221 -17.08 -6.10 26.40
N LYS A 222 -16.57 -6.98 25.53
CA LYS A 222 -17.13 -8.32 25.30
C LYS A 222 -17.15 -9.15 26.60
N LEU A 223 -16.08 -9.09 27.39
CA LEU A 223 -15.99 -9.82 28.65
C LEU A 223 -17.00 -9.32 29.67
N VAL A 224 -17.14 -8.00 29.82
CA VAL A 224 -18.14 -7.37 30.71
C VAL A 224 -19.57 -7.70 30.28
N LEU A 225 -19.88 -7.61 28.98
CA LEU A 225 -21.20 -7.97 28.46
C LEU A 225 -21.52 -9.45 28.68
N PHE A 226 -20.53 -10.32 28.53
CA PHE A 226 -20.68 -11.74 28.78
C PHE A 226 -20.94 -12.06 30.26
N THR A 227 -20.22 -11.42 31.19
CA THR A 227 -20.46 -11.60 32.63
C THR A 227 -21.80 -11.04 33.04
N LEU A 228 -22.18 -9.85 32.54
CA LEU A 228 -23.48 -9.25 32.80
C LEU A 228 -24.61 -10.16 32.32
N LYS A 229 -24.50 -10.73 31.11
CA LYS A 229 -25.48 -11.70 30.58
C LYS A 229 -25.61 -12.95 31.46
N LYS A 230 -24.50 -13.46 32.01
CA LYS A 230 -24.53 -14.60 32.94
C LYS A 230 -25.23 -14.25 34.25
N VAL A 231 -24.98 -13.06 34.79
CA VAL A 231 -25.60 -12.60 36.05
C VAL A 231 -27.09 -12.37 35.87
N THR A 232 -27.51 -11.72 34.77
CA THR A 232 -28.93 -11.51 34.48
C THR A 232 -29.67 -12.83 34.27
N GLN A 233 -29.06 -13.81 33.60
CA GLN A 233 -29.65 -15.14 33.45
C GLN A 233 -29.75 -15.91 34.77
N LYS A 234 -28.78 -15.76 35.68
CA LYS A 234 -28.89 -16.31 37.04
C LYS A 234 -30.04 -15.65 37.81
N LEU A 235 -30.16 -14.33 37.76
CA LEU A 235 -31.24 -13.59 38.41
C LEU A 235 -32.62 -14.00 37.88
N SER A 236 -32.77 -14.15 36.56
CA SER A 236 -34.04 -14.62 35.98
C SER A 236 -34.40 -16.02 36.47
N ASN A 237 -33.42 -16.93 36.56
CA ASN A 237 -33.67 -18.28 37.04
C ASN A 237 -34.06 -18.31 38.53
N ILE A 238 -33.44 -17.46 39.37
CA ILE A 238 -33.81 -17.31 40.77
C ILE A 238 -35.25 -16.79 40.90
N ASN A 239 -35.61 -15.75 40.14
CA ASN A 239 -36.97 -15.20 40.14
C ASN A 239 -38.01 -16.25 39.72
N ILE A 240 -37.70 -17.07 38.71
CA ILE A 240 -38.58 -18.18 38.30
C ILE A 240 -38.77 -19.18 39.45
N LEU A 241 -37.69 -19.59 40.13
CA LEU A 241 -37.77 -20.51 41.28
C LEU A 241 -38.63 -19.94 42.42
N PHE A 242 -38.47 -18.66 42.75
CA PHE A 242 -39.26 -18.01 43.79
C PHE A 242 -40.75 -17.96 43.45
N VAL A 243 -41.11 -17.70 42.19
CA VAL A 243 -42.51 -17.72 41.75
C VAL A 243 -43.11 -19.13 41.92
N PHE A 244 -42.39 -20.20 41.59
CA PHE A 244 -42.88 -21.56 41.79
C PHE A 244 -43.08 -21.93 43.27
N GLN A 245 -42.27 -21.40 44.19
CA GLN A 245 -42.41 -21.64 45.64
C GLN A 245 -43.60 -20.92 46.31
N PHE A 246 -44.19 -19.92 45.66
CA PHE A 246 -45.37 -19.20 46.18
C PHE A 246 -46.71 -19.74 45.61
N PHE A 247 -46.66 -20.69 44.68
CA PHE A 247 -47.85 -21.31 44.05
C PHE A 247 -48.06 -22.79 44.46
N GLU A 248 -47.30 -23.31 45.42
CA GLU A 248 -47.60 -24.53 46.21
C GLU A 248 -48.05 -24.15 47.62
#